data_AF-A0A6N8EGU8-F1
#
_entry.id   AF-A0A6N8EGU8-F1
#
_cell.length_a   1.000
_cell.length_b   1.000
_cell.length_c   1.000
_cell.angle_alpha   90.00
_cell.angle_beta   90.00
_cell.angle_gamma   90.00
#
_symmetry.space_group_name_H-M   'P 1'
#
loop_
_entity.id
_entity.type
_entity.pdbx_description
1 polymer ?
#
loop_
_entity_poly.entity_id
_entity_poly.type
_entity_poly.pdbx_seq_one_letter_code
_entity_poly.pdbx_strand_id
1 'polypeptide(L)' 'MQIEAEVSRDGILTAKVPARYRGKHVRIRIEDRDSPASSQWQALSAMLDEIEAADIPRRSHHEILDTVRDFRES' A
#
# COMPACT_ATOMS: atom_id res chain seq x y z
N MET A 1 -17.72 4.54 20.33
CA MET A 1 -18.18 3.31 21.01
C MET A 1 -17.46 2.15 20.35
N GLN A 2 -16.74 1.34 21.12
CA GLN A 2 -16.13 0.11 20.63
C GLN A 2 -17.05 -1.06 20.98
N ILE A 3 -17.34 -1.92 20.00
CA ILE A 3 -18.06 -3.17 20.19
C ILE A 3 -17.07 -4.27 19.82
N GLU A 4 -16.90 -5.24 20.70
CA GLU A 4 -16.16 -6.45 20.36
C GLU A 4 -16.94 -7.23 19.31
N ALA A 5 -16.24 -7.54 18.22
CA ALA A 5 -16.78 -8.29 17.11
C ALA A 5 -15.75 -9.30 16.64
N GLU A 6 -16.25 -10.47 16.20
CA GLU A 6 -15.44 -11.55 15.65
C GLU A 6 -15.83 -11.76 14.20
N VAL A 7 -14.84 -11.95 13.34
CA VAL A 7 -15.05 -12.34 11.94
C VAL A 7 -14.73 -13.82 11.84
N SER A 8 -15.71 -14.63 11.46
CA SER A 8 -15.51 -16.07 11.25
C SER A 8 -14.61 -16.33 10.04
N ARG A 9 -14.13 -17.57 9.90
CA ARG A 9 -13.34 -17.99 8.71
C ARG A 9 -14.12 -17.85 7.40
N ASP A 10 -15.45 -17.88 7.46
CA ASP A 10 -16.34 -17.70 6.31
C ASP A 10 -16.64 -16.22 6.03
N GLY A 11 -15.99 -15.29 6.75
CA GLY A 11 -16.14 -13.85 6.56
C GLY A 11 -17.37 -13.25 7.24
N ILE A 12 -18.02 -13.95 8.17
CA ILE A 12 -19.22 -13.45 8.85
C ILE A 12 -18.81 -12.62 10.08
N LEU A 13 -19.16 -11.34 10.08
CA LEU A 13 -18.97 -10.45 11.23
C LEU A 13 -20.10 -10.63 12.25
N THR A 14 -19.75 -11.08 13.46
CA THR A 14 -20.68 -11.23 14.59
C THR A 14 -20.30 -10.26 15.70
N ALA A 15 -21.27 -9.46 16.18
CA ALA A 15 -21.04 -8.45 17.22
C ALA A 15 -22.18 -8.45 18.24
N LYS A 16 -21.84 -8.36 19.53
CA LYS A 16 -22.83 -8.26 20.61
C LYS A 16 -23.11 -6.81 20.95
N VAL A 17 -24.24 -6.29 20.48
CA VAL A 17 -24.62 -4.89 20.72
C VAL A 17 -25.32 -4.73 22.07
N PRO A 18 -24.99 -3.69 22.87
CA PRO A 18 -25.66 -3.41 24.14
C PRO A 18 -27.18 -3.23 23.99
N ALA A 19 -27.95 -3.68 24.99
CA ALA A 19 -29.42 -3.69 24.95
C ALA A 19 -30.06 -2.33 24.64
N ARG A 20 -29.40 -1.22 25.02
CA ARG A 20 -29.85 0.16 24.76
C ARG A 20 -29.95 0.55 23.27
N TYR A 21 -29.40 -0.27 22.37
CA TYR A 21 -29.45 -0.07 20.93
C TYR A 21 -30.39 -1.04 20.19
N ARG A 22 -31.13 -1.90 20.91
CA ARG A 22 -32.14 -2.78 20.29
C ARG A 22 -33.16 -1.94 19.51
N GLY A 23 -33.49 -2.37 18.29
CA GLY A 23 -34.44 -1.68 17.41
C GLY A 23 -33.93 -0.37 16.79
N LYS A 24 -32.66 0.00 17.01
CA LYS A 24 -32.05 1.18 16.39
C LYS A 24 -31.28 0.80 15.14
N HIS A 25 -31.34 1.65 14.12
CA HIS A 25 -30.46 1.53 12.95
C HIS A 25 -29.02 1.85 13.35
N VAL A 26 -28.10 0.99 12.93
CA VAL A 26 -26.66 1.15 13.14
C VAL A 26 -25.96 0.98 11.80
N ARG A 27 -24.95 1.81 11.54
CA ARG A 27 -24.10 1.73 10.35
C ARG A 27 -22.75 1.15 10.77
N ILE A 28 -22.33 0.10 10.07
CA ILE A 28 -21.02 -0.53 10.25
C ILE A 28 -20.14 -0.07 9.07
N ARG A 29 -18.92 0.38 9.38
CA ARG A 29 -17.90 0.72 8.38
C ARG A 29 -16.71 -0.19 8.64
N ILE A 30 -16.39 -1.02 7.67
CA ILE A 30 -15.21 -1.88 7.66
C ILE A 30 -14.21 -1.18 6.76
N GLU A 31 -13.02 -0.90 7.29
CA GLU A 31 -11.93 -0.35 6.53
C GLU A 31 -10.90 -1.46 6.39
N ASP A 32 -10.39 -1.66 5.18
CA ASP A 32 -9.16 -2.41 5.01
C ASP A 32 -8.13 -1.67 5.85
N ARG A 33 -7.59 -2.38 6.85
CA ARG A 33 -6.40 -1.87 7.50
C ARG A 33 -5.38 -1.92 6.40
N ASP A 34 -5.09 -0.77 5.78
CA ASP A 34 -3.96 -0.61 4.88
C ASP A 34 -2.84 -1.39 5.55
N SER A 35 -2.44 -2.52 4.96
CA SER A 35 -1.16 -3.10 5.32
C SER A 35 -0.23 -1.92 5.12
N PRO A 36 0.39 -1.36 6.18
CA PRO A 36 1.24 -0.21 5.99
C PRO A 36 2.20 -0.66 4.92
N ALA A 37 2.12 -0.07 3.72
CA ALA A 37 2.98 -0.39 2.61
C ALA A 37 4.36 -0.38 3.24
N SER A 38 4.98 -1.56 3.35
CA SER A 38 6.06 -1.83 4.30
C SER A 38 6.96 -0.61 4.33
N SER A 39 7.33 -0.06 5.48
CA SER A 39 8.10 1.21 5.55
C SER A 39 9.27 1.28 4.56
N GLN A 40 9.81 0.12 4.20
CA GLN A 40 10.76 -0.15 3.11
C GLN A 40 10.29 0.31 1.71
N TRP A 41 9.05 0.02 1.31
CA TRP A 41 8.42 0.47 0.07
C TRP A 41 8.20 1.98 0.04
N GLN A 42 7.76 2.58 1.15
CA GLN A 42 7.66 4.05 1.23
C GLN A 42 9.03 4.72 1.11
N ALA A 43 10.06 4.15 1.74
CA ALA A 43 11.43 4.63 1.59
C ALA A 43 11.95 4.48 0.15
N LEU A 44 11.68 3.34 -0.49
CA LEU A 44 12.03 3.09 -1.90
C LEU A 44 11.34 4.09 -2.84
N SER A 45 10.04 4.35 -2.67
CA SER A 45 9.32 5.33 -3.47
C SER A 45 9.88 6.74 -3.28
N ALA A 46 10.15 7.16 -2.05
CA ALA A 46 10.74 8.47 -1.79
C ALA A 46 12.12 8.65 -2.44
N MET A 47 12.96 7.61 -2.43
CA MET A 47 14.26 7.66 -3.13
C MET A 47 14.10 7.75 -4.64
N LEU A 48 13.12 7.08 -5.23
CA LEU A 48 12.82 7.17 -6.66
C LEU A 48 12.31 8.56 -7.05
N ASP A 49 11.46 9.17 -6.22
CA ASP A 49 10.96 10.52 -6.42
C ASP A 49 12.09 11.57 -6.34
N GLU A 50 13.06 11.41 -5.43
CA GLU A 50 14.25 12.27 -5.35
C GLU A 50 15.13 12.17 -6.60
N ILE A 51 15.29 10.95 -7.15
CA ILE A 51 16.06 10.70 -8.38
C ILE A 51 15.37 11.33 -9.60
N GLU A 52 14.03 11.27 -9.66
CA GLU A 52 13.26 11.93 -10.72
C GLU A 52 13.32 13.46 -10.60
N ALA A 53 13.24 13.99 -9.38
CA ALA A 53 13.35 15.42 -9.12
C ALA A 53 14.76 15.99 -9.37
N ALA A 54 15.80 15.15 -9.32
CA ALA A 54 17.18 15.53 -9.60
C ALA A 54 17.46 15.81 -11.10
N ASP A 55 16.43 15.75 -11.97
CA ASP A 55 16.50 16.00 -13.42
C ASP A 55 17.69 15.28 -14.08
N ILE A 56 17.91 14.03 -13.65
CA ILE A 56 19.00 13.21 -14.17
C ILE A 56 18.74 13.05 -15.68
N PRO A 57 19.70 13.39 -16.54
CA PRO A 57 19.51 13.27 -17.98
C PRO A 57 19.14 11.83 -18.31
N ARG A 58 17.91 11.65 -18.78
CA ARG A 58 17.41 10.35 -19.21
C ARG A 58 18.27 9.92 -20.38
N ARG A 59 19.05 8.86 -20.19
CA ARG A 59 19.80 8.24 -21.29
C ARG A 59 18.83 7.84 -22.37
N SER A 60 19.09 8.27 -23.59
CA SER A 60 18.39 7.80 -24.77
C SER A 60 18.59 6.30 -24.93
N HIS A 61 17.67 5.65 -25.64
CA HIS A 61 17.76 4.23 -25.93
C HIS A 61 19.10 3.83 -26.57
N HIS A 62 19.65 4.70 -27.42
CA HIS A 62 20.94 4.50 -28.07
C HIS A 62 22.10 4.49 -27.07
N GLU A 63 22.14 5.47 -26.16
CA GLU A 63 23.18 5.57 -25.13
C GLU A 63 23.16 4.38 -24.16
N ILE A 64 21.97 3.81 -23.89
CA ILE A 64 21.84 2.59 -23.08
C ILE A 64 22.46 1.39 -23.81
N LEU A 65 22.13 1.21 -25.09
CA LEU A 65 22.65 0.08 -25.89
C LEU A 65 24.17 0.15 -26.08
N ASP A 66 24.70 1.34 -26.33
CA ASP A 66 26.14 1.54 -26.47
C ASP A 66 26.87 1.22 -25.15
N THR A 67 26.37 1.71 -24.00
CA THR A 67 26.98 1.39 -22.69
C THR A 67 26.98 -0.13 -22.41
N VAL A 68 25.87 -0.83 -22.72
CA VAL A 68 25.78 -2.28 -22.51
C VAL A 68 26.72 -3.04 -23.43
N ARG A 69 26.90 -2.55 -24.67
CA ARG A 69 27.82 -3.14 -25.64
C ARG A 69 29.28 -2.96 -25.20
N ASP A 70 29.66 -1.76 -24.78
CA ASP A 70 31.00 -1.46 -24.29
C ASP A 70 31.37 -2.30 -23.05
N PHE A 71 30.40 -2.52 -22.16
CA PHE A 71 30.59 -3.41 -21.00
C PHE A 71 30.81 -4.88 -21.40
N ARG A 72 30.15 -5.35 -22.48
CA ARG A 72 30.31 -6.72 -22.99
C ARG A 72 31.63 -6.92 -23.75
N GLU A 73 32.15 -5.86 -24.34
CA GLU A 73 33.38 -5.86 -25.15
C GLU A 73 34.65 -5.56 -24.33
N SER A 74 34.50 -5.25 -23.03
CA SER A 74 35.59 -5.09 -22.04
C SER A 74 35.82 -6.36 -21.22
#